data_AF-A0A1J4X884-F1
#
_entry.id   AF-A0A1J4X884-F1
#
_cell.length_a   1.000
_cell.length_b   1.000
_cell.length_c   1.000
_cell.angle_alpha   90.00
_cell.angle_beta   90.00
_cell.angle_gamma   90.00
#
_symmetry.space_group_name_H-M   'P 1'
#
loop_
_entity.id
_entity.type
_entity.pdbx_description
1 polymer ?
#
loop_
_entity_poly.entity_id
_entity_poly.type
_entity_poly.pdbx_seq_one_letter_code
_entity_poly.pdbx_strand_id
1 'polypeptide(L)' 'MAARQRFRRVGRSINAFARDLRVHPNTVHEILSGRKKGLRGDAHKVAVVLGLKEGEILPDEVSTVDAVKGDAA' A
#
# COMPACT_ATOMS: atom_id res chain seq x y z
N MET A 1 -7.84 -7.07 14.80
CA MET A 1 -6.60 -7.15 14.00
C MET A 1 -6.77 -8.09 12.80
N ALA A 2 -7.52 -7.67 11.77
CA ALA A 2 -7.88 -8.53 10.63
C ALA A 2 -6.73 -8.77 9.63
N ALA A 3 -5.80 -7.82 9.50
CA ALA A 3 -4.79 -7.88 8.45
C ALA A 3 -3.68 -8.92 8.69
N ARG A 4 -3.31 -9.22 9.94
CA ARG A 4 -2.40 -10.35 10.26
C ARG A 4 -3.00 -11.71 9.90
N GLN A 5 -4.31 -11.86 10.04
CA GLN A 5 -4.99 -13.10 9.64
C GLN A 5 -5.01 -13.25 8.11
N ARG A 6 -5.09 -12.14 7.36
CA ARG A 6 -5.01 -12.17 5.89
C ARG A 6 -3.66 -12.70 5.42
N PHE A 7 -2.55 -12.27 6.02
CA PHE A 7 -1.23 -12.84 5.73
C PHE A 7 -1.14 -14.34 6.05
N ARG A 8 -1.74 -14.79 7.16
CA ARG A 8 -1.82 -16.22 7.49
C ARG A 8 -2.67 -17.01 6.48
N ARG A 9 -3.76 -16.43 5.96
CA ARG A 9 -4.61 -17.07 4.94
C ARG A 9 -3.93 -17.15 3.57
N VAL A 10 -3.17 -16.12 3.19
CA VAL A 10 -2.45 -16.07 1.90
C VAL A 10 -1.12 -16.84 1.96
N GLY A 11 -0.62 -17.17 3.16
CA GLY A 11 0.64 -17.88 3.34
C GLY A 11 1.89 -17.03 3.03
N ARG A 12 1.74 -15.71 2.91
CA ARG A 12 2.84 -14.80 2.54
C ARG A 12 3.34 -14.06 3.78
N SER A 13 4.66 -13.97 3.94
CA SER A 13 5.26 -13.22 5.04
C SER A 13 5.19 -11.71 4.80
N ILE A 14 5.17 -10.92 5.88
CA ILE A 14 5.18 -9.45 5.81
C ILE A 14 6.44 -8.96 5.07
N ASN A 15 7.58 -9.62 5.28
CA ASN A 15 8.84 -9.27 4.61
C ASN A 15 8.81 -9.54 3.11
N ALA A 16 8.24 -10.67 2.68
CA ALA A 16 8.07 -10.96 1.25
C ALA A 16 7.13 -9.94 0.60
N PHE A 17 6.00 -9.66 1.23
CA PHE A 17 5.04 -8.66 0.78
C PHE A 17 5.66 -7.25 0.67
N ALA A 18 6.48 -6.85 1.64
CA ALA A 18 7.17 -5.57 1.61
C ALA A 18 8.17 -5.49 0.45
N ARG A 19 8.90 -6.57 0.17
CA ARG A 19 9.82 -6.67 -0.98
C ARG A 19 9.09 -6.58 -2.31
N ASP A 20 7.96 -7.28 -2.46
CA ASP A 20 7.17 -7.26 -3.69
C ASP A 20 6.65 -5.85 -4.02
N LEU A 21 6.29 -5.08 -2.99
CA LEU A 21 5.84 -3.69 -3.12
C LEU A 21 6.99 -2.68 -3.10
N ARG A 22 8.24 -3.12 -2.96
CA ARG A 22 9.44 -2.28 -2.80
C ARG A 22 9.32 -1.26 -1.65
N VAL A 23 8.59 -1.60 -0.60
CA VAL A 23 8.38 -0.75 0.58
C VAL A 23 9.18 -1.26 1.77
N HIS A 24 9.45 -0.37 2.72
CA HIS A 24 10.10 -0.78 3.96
C HIS A 24 9.17 -1.64 4.84
N PRO A 25 9.62 -2.78 5.40
CA PRO A 25 8.79 -3.66 6.24
C PRO A 25 8.16 -2.95 7.44
N ASN A 26 8.87 -2.00 8.06
CA ASN A 26 8.33 -1.17 9.14
C ASN A 26 7.07 -0.40 8.72
N THR A 27 7.00 0.09 7.47
CA THR A 27 5.81 0.80 6.98
C THR A 27 4.59 -0.12 6.97
N VAL A 28 4.78 -1.39 6.60
CA VAL A 28 3.71 -2.40 6.66
C VAL A 28 3.29 -2.63 8.11
N HIS A 29 4.24 -2.78 9.03
CA HIS A 29 3.93 -2.92 10.45
C HIS A 29 3.19 -1.71 11.04
N GLU A 30 3.56 -0.49 10.66
CA GLU A 30 2.90 0.75 11.11
C GLU A 30 1.49 0.93 10.57
N ILE A 31 1.21 0.48 9.34
CA ILE A 31 -0.15 0.44 8.79
C ILE A 31 -0.97 -0.61 9.54
N LEU A 32 -0.41 -1.80 9.75
CA LEU A 32 -1.08 -2.90 10.46
C LEU A 32 -1.37 -2.56 11.93
N SER A 33 -0.50 -1.77 12.58
CA SER A 33 -0.70 -1.28 13.94
C SER A 33 -1.57 -0.02 14.01
N GLY A 34 -2.00 0.52 12.87
CA GLY A 34 -2.80 1.75 12.81
C GLY A 34 -2.05 3.04 13.14
N ARG A 35 -0.71 3.00 13.24
CA ARG A 35 0.12 4.21 13.48
C ARG A 35 0.17 5.12 12.26
N LYS A 36 0.21 4.54 11.06
CA LYS A 36 0.12 5.28 9.80
C LYS A 36 -1.27 5.11 9.20
N LYS A 37 -1.89 6.22 8.80
CA LYS A 37 -3.21 6.24 8.14
C LYS A 37 -3.18 5.86 6.65
N GLY A 38 -2.00 5.69 6.05
CA GLY A 38 -1.88 5.30 4.63
C GLY A 38 -2.34 6.38 3.64
N LEU A 39 -2.06 7.65 3.95
CA LEU A 39 -2.56 8.78 3.15
C LEU A 39 -1.81 8.98 1.82
N ARG A 40 -0.50 8.70 1.77
CA ARG A 40 0.35 8.89 0.58
C ARG A 40 1.59 8.00 0.61
N GLY A 41 2.23 7.83 -0.55
CA GLY A 41 3.49 7.08 -0.73
C GLY A 41 3.37 5.59 -0.43
N ASP A 42 4.44 4.97 0.08
CA ASP A 42 4.49 3.55 0.43
C ASP A 42 3.36 3.11 1.36
N ALA A 43 3.00 3.98 2.30
CA ALA A 43 1.92 3.75 3.25
C ALA A 43 0.56 3.64 2.54
N HIS A 44 0.34 4.44 1.49
CA HIS A 44 -0.86 4.36 0.65
C HIS A 44 -0.88 3.07 -0.18
N LYS A 45 0.23 2.75 -0.86
CA LYS A 45 0.37 1.50 -1.64
C LYS A 45 0.01 0.29 -0.79
N VAL A 46 0.57 0.20 0.43
CA VAL A 46 0.27 -0.89 1.37
C VAL A 46 -1.20 -0.91 1.80
N ALA A 47 -1.79 0.24 2.11
CA ALA A 47 -3.19 0.31 2.53
C ALA A 47 -4.16 -0.15 1.43
N VAL A 48 -3.90 0.23 0.18
CA VAL A 48 -4.70 -0.16 -0.98
C VAL A 48 -4.57 -1.66 -1.27
N VAL A 49 -3.35 -2.20 -1.35
CA VAL A 49 -3.16 -3.65 -1.63
C VAL A 49 -3.75 -4.52 -0.53
N LEU A 50 -3.69 -4.08 0.72
CA LEU A 50 -4.31 -4.80 1.84
C LEU A 50 -5.83 -4.68 1.85
N GLY A 51 -6.42 -3.85 0.98
CA GLY A 51 -7.85 -3.55 0.92
C GLY A 51 -8.35 -2.81 2.16
N LEU A 52 -7.47 -2.03 2.81
CA LEU A 52 -7.82 -1.18 3.96
C LEU A 52 -8.42 0.16 3.52
N LYS A 53 -8.17 0.57 2.28
CA LYS A 53 -8.66 1.80 1.67
C LYS A 53 -8.89 1.58 0.17
N GLU A 54 -9.91 2.22 -0.39
CA GLU A 54 -10.06 2.39 -1.83
C GLU A 54 -9.08 3.46 -2.36
N GLY A 55 -8.29 3.09 -3.35
CA GLY A 55 -7.33 3.96 -3.99
C GLY A 55 -6.66 3.26 -5.16
N GLU A 56 -6.03 4.04 -6.02
CA GLU A 56 -5.34 3.53 -7.20
C GLU A 56 -3.84 3.54 -6.97
N ILE A 57 -3.18 2.43 -7.28
CA ILE A 57 -1.72 2.36 -7.30
C ILE A 57 -1.31 2.54 -8.75
N LEU A 58 -0.83 3.74 -9.06
CA LEU A 58 -0.17 3.98 -10.34
C LEU A 58 1.11 3.13 -10.39
N PRO A 59 1.33 2.34 -11.45
CA PRO A 59 2.60 1.66 -11.64
C PRO A 59 3.73 2.69 -11.72
N ASP A 60 4.92 2.34 -11.23
CA ASP A 60 6.06 3.25 -11.15
C ASP A 60 6.57 3.74 -12.53
N GLU A 61 6.04 3.20 -13.64
CA GLU A 61 6.31 3.65 -15.02
C GLU A 61 5.39 4.79 -15.50
N VAL A 62 4.34 5.13 -14.75
CA VAL A 62 3.46 6.25 -15.09
C VAL A 62 4.06 7.51 -14.49
N SER A 63 4.49 8.43 -15.36
CA SER A 63 5.03 9.70 -14.91
C SER A 63 3.97 10.43 -14.07
N THR A 64 4.33 10.89 -12.88
CA THR A 64 3.41 11.57 -11.93
C THR A 64 2.76 12.83 -12.55
N VAL A 65 3.30 13.33 -13.66
CA VAL A 65 2.76 14.47 -14.40
C VAL A 65 1.57 14.12 -15.30
N ASP A 66 1.39 12.85 -15.66
CA ASP A 66 0.25 12.41 -16.50
C ASP A 66 -1.03 12.18 -15.67
N ALA A 67 -0.90 11.72 -14.42
CA ALA A 67 -2.05 11.39 -13.56
C ALA A 67 -2.71 12.59 -12.88
N VAL A 68 -2.02 13.73 -12.77
CA VAL A 68 -2.59 14.96 -12.17
C VAL A 68 -3.29 15.84 -13.22
N LYS A 69 -3.17 15.50 -14.51
CA LYS A 69 -3.75 16.26 -15.62
C LYS A 69 -5.08 15.66 -16.10
N GLY A 70 -6.05 15.63 -15.21
CA GLY A 70 -7.48 15.40 -15.47
C GLY A 70 -8.16 15.60 -14.13
N ASP A 71 -8.97 16.63 -13.89
CA ASP A 71 -9.93 17.28 -14.76
C ASP A 71 -9.81 18.80 -14.65
N ALA A 72 -9.39 19.45 -15.73
CA ALA A 72 -9.75 20.84 -15.97
C ALA A 72 -10.94 20.80 -16.93
N ALA A 73 -12.15 20.69 -16.36
CA ALA A 73 -13.37 21.06 -17.03
C ALA A 73 -13.52 22.59 -17.03
#